data_AF-A0A2D8HRH5-F1
#
_entry.id   AF-A0A2D8HRH5-F1
#
_cell.length_a   1.000
_cell.length_b   1.000
_cell.length_c   1.000
_cell.angle_alpha   90.00
_cell.angle_beta   90.00
_cell.angle_gamma   90.00
#
_symmetry.space_group_name_H-M   'P 1'
#
loop_
_entity.id
_entity.type
_entity.pdbx_description
1 polymer ?
#
loop_
_entity_poly.entity_id
_entity_poly.type
_entity_poly.pdbx_seq_one_letter_code
_entity_poly.pdbx_strand_id
1 'polypeptide(L)'
;DNVILSDDALSETRSIIGATYGDAFLSEQPRRHTSKSKNAQEAHEAIRPTTPMRNPREISNELDRQELALYTLIWQRTLASQMADARGTTLSLRLGAVSSHENTDCEFSASGTTIEFEGHRAVLGDVDGDSENETEKEELLPALAVGDVVPVQDCTPEGHNTTPPARFTEASLVKRLEELGIGRPSTWASIIQTIQDRGYVWKKGQALIPTWTAFAVVGLLEDHFDDLVDYELTAKIEEDLDDIARGRREKSDWLTRFYFGGDTLPGLKHLVEENLDQIDAASINSFPIGNDPDGNEIIAKPGKYGPYIKRGDDTASIPDDLAPDELTLDEALRLLSLPKSDDPIGTLDDLPVYAKNGRYGPYVQWGDPDNLPPGLAKPKMSSLFSTMSLEHITLEDAKQLLQLPRELGVDPADGEVISAANGRYGPYVVKGKDFRSIDSEEQLLTITLGEAIKIYELPKVFRRGGARNMAAAGPLREFGDDPTSGRKVVAKDGRFGVYVTDGETNASIGKGDRIEEISPERAFELLAIRREQGPSKKRPAKKSTAKKTAAKKTAAKKSTAKKAAPKAT
;
A
#
# COMPACT_ATOMS: atom_id res chain seq x y z
N ASP A 1 17.54 -2.22 16.14
CA ASP A 1 17.99 -0.81 16.24
C ASP A 1 19.49 -0.71 16.57
N ASN A 2 20.15 -1.81 16.94
CA ASN A 2 21.61 -1.84 17.00
C ASN A 2 22.24 -1.96 15.61
N VAL A 3 23.38 -1.28 15.43
CA VAL A 3 24.22 -1.26 14.22
C VAL A 3 25.64 -1.79 14.50
N ILE A 4 25.89 -2.28 15.72
CA ILE A 4 27.16 -2.86 16.14
C ILE A 4 27.35 -4.23 15.50
N LEU A 5 28.56 -4.48 15.01
CA LEU A 5 29.06 -5.80 14.63
C LEU A 5 29.94 -6.36 15.74
N SER A 6 29.81 -7.67 15.99
CA SER A 6 30.69 -8.43 16.88
C SER A 6 32.13 -8.45 16.36
N ASP A 7 33.09 -8.65 17.26
CA ASP A 7 34.51 -8.69 16.89
C ASP A 7 34.82 -9.79 15.86
N ASP A 8 34.17 -10.96 15.99
CA ASP A 8 34.28 -12.06 15.03
C ASP A 8 33.76 -11.66 13.65
N ALA A 9 32.57 -11.04 13.59
CA ALA A 9 31.98 -10.57 12.35
C ALA A 9 32.80 -9.46 11.69
N LEU A 10 33.35 -8.53 12.48
CA LEU A 10 34.25 -7.48 12.00
C LEU A 10 35.51 -8.09 11.36
N SER A 11 36.13 -9.05 12.05
CA SER A 11 37.33 -9.72 11.55
C SER A 11 37.07 -10.49 10.25
N GLU A 12 35.98 -11.27 10.21
CA GLU A 12 35.59 -12.01 9.00
C GLU A 12 35.26 -11.08 7.83
N THR A 13 34.46 -10.02 8.08
CA THR A 13 34.09 -9.03 7.06
C THR A 13 35.34 -8.40 6.44
N ARG A 14 36.30 -7.96 7.27
CA ARG A 14 37.57 -7.39 6.81
C ARG A 14 38.41 -8.41 6.04
N SER A 15 38.46 -9.66 6.50
CA SER A 15 39.17 -10.72 5.78
C SER A 15 38.60 -10.93 4.36
N ILE A 16 37.26 -10.92 4.22
CA ILE A 16 36.59 -11.07 2.92
C ILE A 16 36.89 -9.87 2.01
N ILE A 17 36.89 -8.65 2.55
CA ILE A 17 37.24 -7.43 1.78
C ILE A 17 38.68 -7.51 1.26
N GLY A 18 39.64 -7.79 2.14
CA GLY A 18 41.06 -7.91 1.76
C GLY A 18 41.29 -9.00 0.70
N ALA A 19 40.62 -10.14 0.84
CA ALA A 19 40.73 -11.25 -0.13
C ALA A 19 40.06 -10.95 -1.49
N THR A 20 38.95 -10.21 -1.51
CA THR A 20 38.12 -10.04 -2.71
C THR A 20 38.43 -8.73 -3.46
N TYR A 21 38.65 -7.63 -2.73
CA TYR A 21 38.84 -6.29 -3.28
C TYR A 21 40.28 -5.77 -3.09
N GLY A 22 41.05 -6.38 -2.19
CA GLY A 22 42.42 -5.99 -1.87
C GLY A 22 42.52 -5.02 -0.70
N ASP A 23 43.71 -4.92 -0.13
CA ASP A 23 43.96 -4.16 1.11
C ASP A 23 43.68 -2.66 0.98
N ALA A 24 43.79 -2.09 -0.23
CA ALA A 24 43.47 -0.69 -0.49
C ALA A 24 41.98 -0.35 -0.25
N PHE A 25 41.09 -1.35 -0.32
CA PHE A 25 39.66 -1.20 -0.05
C PHE A 25 39.29 -1.41 1.41
N LEU A 26 40.24 -1.78 2.27
CA LEU A 26 40.01 -1.82 3.70
C LEU A 26 40.05 -0.41 4.30
N SER A 27 39.12 -0.14 5.22
CA SER A 27 39.31 0.98 6.14
C SER A 27 40.59 0.79 6.97
N GLU A 28 41.34 1.88 7.17
CA GLU A 28 42.63 1.86 7.88
C GLU A 28 42.52 1.21 9.26
N GLN A 29 41.42 1.47 9.97
CA GLN A 29 41.07 0.87 11.25
C GLN A 29 39.66 0.26 11.19
N PRO A 30 39.38 -0.82 11.93
CA PRO A 30 38.03 -1.39 12.03
C PRO A 30 37.00 -0.32 12.42
N ARG A 31 35.95 -0.18 11.61
CA ARG A 31 34.89 0.82 11.82
C ARG A 31 33.88 0.26 12.82
N ARG A 32 33.82 0.85 14.02
CA ARG A 32 32.79 0.53 15.02
C ARG A 32 31.70 1.59 14.97
N HIS A 33 30.53 1.19 14.47
CA HIS A 33 29.34 2.04 14.47
C HIS A 33 28.62 1.94 15.81
N THR A 34 28.17 3.08 16.34
CA THR A 34 27.38 3.15 17.58
C THR A 34 25.98 3.67 17.24
N SER A 35 24.92 3.01 17.74
CA SER A 35 23.58 3.60 17.67
C SER A 35 23.45 4.69 18.74
N LYS A 36 22.62 5.71 18.45
CA LYS A 36 22.15 6.67 19.46
C LYS A 36 20.86 6.21 20.14
N SER A 37 20.31 5.05 19.76
CA SER A 37 19.02 4.58 20.26
C SER A 37 19.16 4.15 21.72
N LYS A 38 18.47 4.84 22.62
CA LYS A 38 18.43 4.55 24.06
C LYS A 38 17.48 3.39 24.36
N ASN A 39 17.52 2.29 23.62
CA ASN A 39 16.50 1.24 23.72
C ASN A 39 16.94 0.07 24.59
N ALA A 40 16.00 -0.70 25.15
CA ALA A 40 16.31 -1.81 26.08
C ALA A 40 16.90 -3.04 25.37
N GLN A 41 16.94 -3.01 24.04
CA GLN A 41 17.35 -4.08 23.13
C GLN A 41 18.84 -4.02 22.73
N GLU A 42 19.67 -3.33 23.50
CA GLU A 42 21.14 -3.18 23.29
C GLU A 42 21.91 -4.52 23.25
N ALA A 43 21.28 -5.65 23.58
CA ALA A 43 21.89 -6.98 23.50
C ALA A 43 21.88 -7.60 22.09
N HIS A 44 21.31 -6.94 21.08
CA HIS A 44 21.26 -7.47 19.71
C HIS A 44 22.35 -6.90 18.82
N GLU A 45 22.85 -7.69 17.88
CA GLU A 45 23.81 -7.26 16.86
C GLU A 45 23.07 -6.63 15.66
N ALA A 46 23.80 -5.94 14.78
CA ALA A 46 23.27 -5.50 13.49
C ALA A 46 22.74 -6.69 12.65
N ILE A 47 21.78 -6.41 11.77
CA ILE A 47 21.36 -7.38 10.75
C ILE A 47 22.50 -7.52 9.74
N ARG A 48 23.14 -8.69 9.75
CA ARG A 48 24.27 -9.07 8.89
C ARG A 48 24.18 -10.55 8.53
N PRO A 49 24.95 -11.04 7.55
CA PRO A 49 25.06 -12.47 7.31
C PRO A 49 25.60 -13.18 8.57
N THR A 50 25.12 -14.40 8.80
CA THR A 50 25.67 -15.28 9.83
C THR A 50 27.12 -15.65 9.52
N THR A 51 27.88 -16.02 10.54
CA THR A 51 29.25 -16.56 10.36
C THR A 51 29.17 -18.09 10.16
N PRO A 52 29.88 -18.68 9.17
CA PRO A 52 30.67 -18.01 8.15
C PRO A 52 29.82 -17.27 7.11
N MET A 53 30.32 -16.12 6.65
CA MET A 53 29.62 -15.22 5.72
C MET A 53 29.72 -15.72 4.27
N ARG A 54 28.69 -16.45 3.82
CA ARG A 54 28.62 -17.08 2.49
C ARG A 54 28.42 -16.06 1.36
N ASN A 55 29.07 -16.25 0.21
CA ASN A 55 28.90 -15.36 -0.93
C ASN A 55 27.48 -15.54 -1.54
N PRO A 56 26.74 -14.46 -1.86
CA PRO A 56 25.42 -14.57 -2.47
C PRO A 56 25.40 -15.46 -3.73
N ARG A 57 26.49 -15.48 -4.53
CA ARG A 57 26.58 -16.32 -5.73
C ARG A 57 26.57 -17.81 -5.41
N GLU A 58 27.13 -18.21 -4.27
CA GLU A 58 27.26 -19.62 -3.85
C GLU A 58 25.93 -20.19 -3.36
N ILE A 59 25.12 -19.37 -2.70
CA ILE A 59 23.84 -19.78 -2.12
C ILE A 59 22.63 -19.43 -2.99
N SER A 60 22.88 -18.98 -4.23
CA SER A 60 21.84 -18.58 -5.17
C SER A 60 20.87 -19.70 -5.56
N ASN A 61 21.31 -20.96 -5.43
CA ASN A 61 20.49 -22.15 -5.65
C ASN A 61 19.75 -22.64 -4.38
N GLU A 62 20.05 -22.07 -3.21
CA GLU A 62 19.41 -22.40 -1.93
C GLU A 62 18.28 -21.42 -1.55
N LEU A 63 18.32 -20.21 -2.12
CA LEU A 63 17.41 -19.12 -1.79
C LEU A 63 16.48 -18.82 -2.95
N ASP A 64 15.26 -18.40 -2.64
CA ASP A 64 14.40 -17.82 -3.67
C ASP A 64 14.93 -16.45 -4.14
N ARG A 65 14.35 -15.91 -5.21
CA ARG A 65 14.79 -14.64 -5.81
C ARG A 65 14.71 -13.46 -4.83
N GLN A 66 13.69 -13.40 -3.98
CA GLN A 66 13.49 -12.29 -3.03
C GLN A 66 14.43 -12.42 -1.84
N GLU A 67 14.58 -13.64 -1.32
CA GLU A 67 15.52 -13.97 -0.25
C GLU A 67 16.96 -13.70 -0.68
N LEU A 68 17.35 -14.12 -1.89
CA LEU A 68 18.66 -13.86 -2.45
C LEU A 68 18.93 -12.37 -2.62
N ALA A 69 17.95 -11.60 -3.11
CA ALA A 69 18.08 -10.16 -3.27
C ALA A 69 18.27 -9.46 -1.91
N LEU A 70 17.46 -9.81 -0.91
CA LEU A 70 17.58 -9.25 0.44
C LEU A 70 18.90 -9.66 1.12
N TYR A 71 19.30 -10.93 0.98
CA TYR A 71 20.59 -11.41 1.48
C TYR A 71 21.76 -10.68 0.82
N THR A 72 21.71 -10.49 -0.51
CA THR A 72 22.73 -9.75 -1.26
C THR A 72 22.86 -8.32 -0.75
N LEU A 73 21.73 -7.63 -0.53
CA LEU A 73 21.73 -6.28 0.05
C LEU A 73 22.35 -6.24 1.45
N ILE A 74 21.96 -7.17 2.33
CA ILE A 74 22.50 -7.28 3.69
C ILE A 74 24.01 -7.55 3.65
N TRP A 75 24.45 -8.46 2.77
CA TRP A 75 25.85 -8.83 2.58
C TRP A 75 26.68 -7.64 2.05
N GLN A 76 26.20 -6.96 1.01
CA GLN A 76 26.86 -5.79 0.43
C GLN A 76 26.97 -4.65 1.45
N ARG A 77 25.90 -4.38 2.20
CA ARG A 77 25.88 -3.33 3.23
C ARG A 77 26.84 -3.65 4.38
N THR A 78 26.94 -4.92 4.78
CA THR A 78 27.87 -5.38 5.82
C THR A 78 29.32 -5.17 5.39
N LEU A 79 29.69 -5.56 4.16
CA LEU A 79 31.02 -5.31 3.61
C LEU A 79 31.33 -3.82 3.50
N ALA A 80 30.44 -3.06 2.85
CA ALA A 80 30.61 -1.63 2.64
C ALA A 80 30.87 -0.87 3.95
N SER A 81 30.28 -1.31 5.07
CA SER A 81 30.51 -0.71 6.40
C SER A 81 31.97 -0.74 6.86
N GLN A 82 32.77 -1.70 6.38
CA GLN A 82 34.19 -1.87 6.76
C GLN A 82 35.17 -1.48 5.65
N MET A 83 34.68 -1.03 4.50
CA MET A 83 35.52 -0.58 3.39
C MET A 83 36.00 0.86 3.56
N ALA A 84 37.02 1.23 2.79
CA ALA A 84 37.53 2.58 2.71
C ALA A 84 36.49 3.56 2.10
N ASP A 85 36.66 4.85 2.36
CA ASP A 85 35.80 5.88 1.76
C ASP A 85 36.09 6.04 0.26
N ALA A 86 35.04 6.35 -0.49
CA ALA A 86 35.19 6.78 -1.87
C ALA A 86 35.96 8.11 -1.90
N ARG A 87 36.88 8.27 -2.86
CA ARG A 87 37.65 9.49 -3.07
C ARG A 87 37.47 9.95 -4.50
N GLY A 88 37.30 11.24 -4.67
CA GLY A 88 37.09 11.88 -5.95
C GLY A 88 37.34 13.38 -5.87
N THR A 89 37.27 14.02 -7.02
CA THR A 89 37.50 15.46 -7.17
C THR A 89 36.24 16.09 -7.78
N THR A 90 35.69 17.09 -7.11
CA THR A 90 34.61 17.94 -7.66
C THR A 90 35.22 19.20 -8.27
N LEU A 91 34.97 19.43 -9.55
CA LEU A 91 35.31 20.64 -10.26
C LEU A 91 34.06 21.53 -10.37
N SER A 92 34.17 22.78 -9.92
CA SER A 92 33.12 23.79 -10.12
C SER A 92 33.68 24.93 -10.98
N LEU A 93 33.02 25.17 -12.11
CA LEU A 93 33.36 26.20 -13.08
C LEU A 93 32.36 27.36 -12.97
N ARG A 94 32.89 28.59 -13.10
CA ARG A 94 32.09 29.80 -13.30
C ARG A 94 32.55 30.46 -14.59
N LEU A 95 31.61 30.72 -15.48
CA LEU A 95 31.85 31.27 -16.81
C LEU A 95 31.15 32.63 -16.90
N GLY A 96 31.94 33.69 -17.03
CA GLY A 96 31.42 35.02 -17.28
C GLY A 96 31.08 35.19 -18.77
N ALA A 97 29.92 35.78 -19.05
CA ALA A 97 29.48 36.13 -20.39
C ALA A 97 28.86 37.52 -20.38
N VAL A 98 28.93 38.23 -21.51
CA VAL A 98 28.23 39.51 -21.69
C VAL A 98 27.12 39.30 -22.72
N SER A 99 25.88 39.55 -22.32
CA SER A 99 24.73 39.43 -23.22
C SER A 99 24.77 40.51 -24.30
N SER A 100 24.65 40.10 -25.57
CA SER A 100 24.68 41.00 -26.73
C SER A 100 23.47 41.92 -26.84
N HIS A 101 22.36 41.59 -26.16
CA HIS A 101 21.11 42.34 -26.29
C HIS A 101 21.06 43.57 -25.37
N GLU A 102 21.78 43.55 -24.24
CA GLU A 102 21.69 44.60 -23.21
C GLU A 102 23.04 44.91 -22.52
N ASN A 103 24.18 44.38 -23.00
CA ASN A 103 25.49 44.48 -22.33
C ASN A 103 25.41 44.13 -20.83
N THR A 104 24.59 43.14 -20.51
CA THR A 104 24.43 42.67 -19.14
C THR A 104 25.46 41.59 -18.86
N ASP A 105 26.15 41.72 -17.73
CA ASP A 105 27.05 40.67 -17.23
C ASP A 105 26.21 39.48 -16.75
N CYS A 106 26.51 38.30 -17.29
CA CYS A 106 25.88 37.04 -16.96
C CYS A 106 26.95 36.08 -16.40
N GLU A 107 26.54 35.21 -15.48
CA GLU A 107 27.37 34.13 -14.96
C GLU A 107 26.68 32.79 -15.22
N PHE A 108 27.41 31.83 -15.78
CA PHE A 108 27.00 30.45 -15.89
C PHE A 108 27.83 29.61 -14.94
N SER A 109 27.22 28.56 -14.36
CA SER A 109 27.91 27.62 -13.48
C SER A 109 27.79 26.21 -14.02
N ALA A 110 28.87 25.45 -13.93
CA ALA A 110 28.87 24.01 -14.16
C ALA A 110 29.60 23.32 -13.00
N SER A 111 29.14 22.14 -12.59
CA SER A 111 29.79 21.36 -11.54
C SER A 111 29.81 19.90 -11.93
N GLY A 112 30.97 19.25 -11.83
CA GLY A 112 31.15 17.84 -12.17
C GLY A 112 32.04 17.16 -11.14
N THR A 113 31.75 15.90 -10.85
CA THR A 113 32.50 15.10 -9.87
C THR A 113 33.06 13.85 -10.55
N THR A 114 34.37 13.61 -10.37
CA THR A 114 35.04 12.40 -10.85
C THR A 114 35.44 11.54 -9.67
N ILE A 115 35.08 10.25 -9.66
CA ILE A 115 35.47 9.33 -8.59
C ILE A 115 36.80 8.67 -8.97
N GLU A 116 37.87 8.97 -8.24
CA GLU A 116 39.21 8.41 -8.48
C GLU A 116 39.38 7.03 -7.81
N PHE A 117 38.64 6.80 -6.72
CA PHE A 117 38.66 5.56 -5.96
C PHE A 117 37.28 5.27 -5.39
N GLU A 118 36.68 4.14 -5.77
CA GLU A 118 35.30 3.81 -5.42
C GLU A 118 35.10 3.48 -3.93
N GLY A 119 36.13 2.97 -3.25
CA GLY A 119 36.02 2.54 -1.85
C GLY A 119 34.81 1.62 -1.62
N HIS A 120 33.96 1.93 -0.64
CA HIS A 120 32.75 1.18 -0.33
C HIS A 120 31.70 1.12 -1.46
N ARG A 121 31.75 2.02 -2.45
CA ARG A 121 30.81 2.03 -3.59
C ARG A 121 30.98 0.80 -4.49
N ALA A 122 32.19 0.24 -4.55
CA ALA A 122 32.52 -0.94 -5.36
C ALA A 122 31.68 -2.19 -5.03
N VAL A 123 31.08 -2.23 -3.83
CA VAL A 123 30.26 -3.36 -3.38
C VAL A 123 28.77 -3.07 -3.45
N LEU A 124 28.36 -1.83 -3.21
CA LEU A 124 26.96 -1.46 -3.22
C LEU A 124 26.40 -1.45 -4.66
N GLY A 125 27.21 -1.08 -5.66
CA GLY A 125 26.68 -0.77 -7.00
C GLY A 125 25.73 0.44 -6.94
N ASP A 126 25.24 0.91 -8.09
CA ASP A 126 24.23 1.98 -8.16
C ASP A 126 22.90 1.50 -7.53
N VAL A 127 22.82 1.54 -6.20
CA VAL A 127 21.56 1.43 -5.44
C VAL A 127 20.82 2.77 -5.44
N ASP A 128 21.40 3.80 -6.05
CA ASP A 128 20.81 5.13 -6.27
C ASP A 128 19.79 5.16 -7.42
N GLY A 129 19.11 4.03 -7.67
CA GLY A 129 18.08 3.91 -8.71
C GLY A 129 16.77 4.64 -8.41
N ASP A 130 16.64 5.34 -7.29
CA ASP A 130 15.43 6.07 -6.88
C ASP A 130 15.72 7.34 -6.04
N SER A 131 16.98 7.75 -5.87
CA SER A 131 17.27 9.07 -5.26
C SER A 131 17.24 10.14 -6.34
N GLU A 132 16.42 11.18 -6.15
CA GLU A 132 16.38 12.41 -6.98
C GLU A 132 17.71 13.18 -7.02
N ASN A 133 18.80 12.65 -6.44
CA ASN A 133 20.14 13.17 -6.58
C ASN A 133 20.78 12.65 -7.88
N GLU A 134 20.32 13.17 -9.02
CA GLU A 134 21.07 13.04 -10.29
C GLU A 134 22.46 13.70 -10.24
N THR A 135 22.76 14.44 -9.17
CA THR A 135 24.01 15.17 -8.92
C THR A 135 25.26 14.31 -8.75
N GLU A 136 25.12 12.99 -8.60
CA GLU A 136 26.26 12.05 -8.49
C GLU A 136 26.52 11.24 -9.76
N LYS A 137 25.96 11.62 -10.91
CA LYS A 137 26.50 11.12 -12.19
C LYS A 137 27.90 11.69 -12.37
N GLU A 138 28.85 10.83 -12.74
CA GLU A 138 30.21 11.27 -13.09
C GLU A 138 30.18 12.18 -14.32
N GLU A 139 30.00 13.48 -14.10
CA GLU A 139 30.12 14.47 -15.16
C GLU A 139 31.59 14.87 -15.32
N LEU A 140 32.21 14.30 -16.34
CA LEU A 140 33.57 14.63 -16.73
C LEU A 140 33.58 16.02 -17.38
N LEU A 141 34.06 17.00 -16.61
CA LEU A 141 34.32 18.35 -17.13
C LEU A 141 35.70 18.42 -17.80
N PRO A 142 35.86 19.22 -18.87
CA PRO A 142 37.15 19.43 -19.51
C PRO A 142 38.09 20.22 -18.59
N ALA A 143 39.40 20.01 -18.75
CA ALA A 143 40.40 20.83 -18.09
C ALA A 143 40.39 22.25 -18.68
N LEU A 144 40.09 23.25 -17.84
CA LEU A 144 40.09 24.68 -18.18
C LEU A 144 40.99 25.46 -17.23
N ALA A 145 41.58 26.55 -17.72
CA ALA A 145 42.32 27.54 -16.95
C ALA A 145 41.56 28.86 -16.85
N VAL A 146 41.86 29.65 -15.81
CA VAL A 146 41.29 30.99 -15.65
C VAL A 146 41.73 31.86 -16.83
N GLY A 147 40.74 32.42 -17.55
CA GLY A 147 40.97 33.26 -18.73
C GLY A 147 40.79 32.54 -20.06
N ASP A 148 40.56 31.23 -20.05
CA ASP A 148 40.22 30.49 -21.27
C ASP A 148 38.91 30.99 -21.87
N VAL A 149 38.87 31.10 -23.20
CA VAL A 149 37.69 31.52 -23.96
C VAL A 149 36.91 30.28 -24.37
N VAL A 150 35.70 30.12 -23.83
CA VAL A 150 34.80 29.01 -24.15
C VAL A 150 33.75 29.50 -25.17
N PRO A 151 33.72 28.97 -26.41
CA PRO A 151 32.71 29.36 -27.38
C PRO A 151 31.33 28.82 -26.97
N VAL A 152 30.31 29.68 -27.03
CA VAL A 152 28.92 29.26 -26.85
C VAL A 152 28.48 28.49 -28.10
N GLN A 153 28.22 27.19 -27.95
CA GLN A 153 27.77 26.34 -29.04
C GLN A 153 26.25 26.44 -29.24
N ASP A 154 25.50 26.42 -28.14
CA ASP A 154 24.03 26.54 -28.12
C ASP A 154 23.59 27.27 -26.85
N CYS A 155 22.41 27.90 -26.90
CA CYS A 155 21.83 28.61 -25.77
C CYS A 155 20.31 28.42 -25.77
N THR A 156 19.85 27.51 -24.92
CA THR A 156 18.44 27.15 -24.77
C THR A 156 17.85 27.76 -23.51
N PRO A 157 16.82 28.60 -23.60
CA PRO A 157 16.11 29.07 -22.42
C PRO A 157 15.28 27.92 -21.83
N GLU A 158 15.51 27.60 -20.56
CA GLU A 158 14.78 26.57 -19.83
C GLU A 158 13.83 27.19 -18.82
N GLY A 159 12.59 26.68 -18.79
CA GLY A 159 11.58 27.04 -17.80
C GLY A 159 11.43 25.92 -16.79
N HIS A 160 11.47 26.26 -15.49
CA HIS A 160 11.24 25.31 -14.40
C HIS A 160 10.06 25.76 -13.55
N ASN A 161 9.37 24.79 -12.95
CA ASN A 161 8.35 25.03 -11.94
C ASN A 161 8.82 24.42 -10.62
N THR A 162 8.48 25.06 -9.50
CA THR A 162 8.72 24.45 -8.18
C THR A 162 7.84 23.23 -8.00
N THR A 163 8.39 22.18 -7.42
CA THR A 163 7.66 20.97 -7.06
C THR A 163 7.20 21.04 -5.60
N PRO A 164 6.03 20.46 -5.26
CA PRO A 164 5.61 20.36 -3.87
C PRO A 164 6.48 19.35 -3.11
N PRO A 165 6.49 19.38 -1.76
CA PRO A 165 7.14 18.36 -0.96
C PRO A 165 6.69 16.95 -1.34
N ALA A 166 7.63 16.03 -1.50
CA ALA A 166 7.34 14.65 -1.85
C ALA A 166 6.49 13.97 -0.76
N ARG A 167 5.53 13.14 -1.19
CA ARG A 167 4.75 12.31 -0.27
C ARG A 167 5.65 11.25 0.38
N PHE A 168 5.22 10.76 1.54
CA PHE A 168 5.89 9.63 2.18
C PHE A 168 5.78 8.36 1.33
N THR A 169 6.88 7.62 1.23
CA THR A 169 6.89 6.20 0.90
C THR A 169 6.91 5.40 2.19
N GLU A 170 6.80 4.08 2.13
CA GLU A 170 6.99 3.26 3.33
C GLU A 170 8.38 3.50 3.95
N ALA A 171 9.42 3.61 3.13
CA ALA A 171 10.78 3.85 3.60
C ALA A 171 10.95 5.22 4.27
N SER A 172 10.48 6.30 3.65
CA SER A 172 10.60 7.64 4.24
C SER A 172 9.68 7.83 5.46
N LEU A 173 8.55 7.12 5.53
CA LEU A 173 7.71 7.08 6.73
C LEU A 173 8.39 6.35 7.88
N VAL A 174 8.99 5.17 7.64
CA VAL A 174 9.78 4.47 8.67
C VAL A 174 10.91 5.35 9.19
N LYS A 175 11.66 6.00 8.29
CA LYS A 175 12.71 6.95 8.66
C LYS A 175 12.17 8.08 9.54
N ARG A 176 11.02 8.66 9.18
CA ARG A 176 10.40 9.74 9.97
C ARG A 176 9.92 9.27 11.34
N LEU A 177 9.33 8.08 11.43
CA LEU A 177 8.92 7.47 12.70
C LEU A 177 10.12 7.22 13.61
N GLU A 178 11.23 6.72 13.06
CA GLU A 178 12.49 6.51 13.79
C GLU A 178 13.07 7.83 14.31
N GLU A 179 13.14 8.88 13.46
CA GLU A 179 13.62 10.22 13.85
C GLU A 179 12.80 10.84 14.99
N LEU A 180 11.49 10.61 14.99
CA LEU A 180 10.56 11.08 16.03
C LEU A 180 10.54 10.17 17.27
N GLY A 181 11.23 9.02 17.26
CA GLY A 181 11.19 8.05 18.35
C GLY A 181 9.86 7.30 18.50
N ILE A 182 9.03 7.33 17.46
CA ILE A 182 7.70 6.71 17.43
C ILE A 182 7.80 5.30 16.84
N GLY A 183 7.25 4.33 17.56
CA GLY A 183 7.34 2.93 17.20
C GLY A 183 8.74 2.35 17.39
N ARG A 184 8.91 1.09 17.00
CA ARG A 184 10.08 0.25 17.24
C ARG A 184 10.33 -0.63 16.01
N PRO A 185 11.52 -1.25 15.86
CA PRO A 185 11.80 -2.19 14.77
C PRO A 185 10.75 -3.28 14.59
N SER A 186 10.11 -3.72 15.68
CA SER A 186 9.03 -4.70 15.67
C SER A 186 7.67 -4.15 15.24
N THR A 187 7.46 -2.84 15.27
CA THR A 187 6.14 -2.22 15.03
C THR A 187 6.04 -1.47 13.72
N TRP A 188 7.12 -0.95 13.13
CA TRP A 188 7.07 -0.12 11.91
C TRP A 188 6.29 -0.75 10.76
N ALA A 189 6.61 -2.00 10.39
CA ALA A 189 5.88 -2.72 9.34
C ALA A 189 4.39 -2.91 9.69
N SER A 190 4.09 -3.20 10.96
CA SER A 190 2.71 -3.40 11.43
C SER A 190 1.90 -2.10 11.48
N ILE A 191 2.53 -0.96 11.79
CA ILE A 191 1.90 0.37 11.76
C ILE A 191 1.46 0.68 10.33
N ILE A 192 2.39 0.57 9.38
CA ILE A 192 2.16 0.80 7.95
C ILE A 192 1.07 -0.13 7.40
N GLN A 193 1.10 -1.40 7.77
CA GLN A 193 0.06 -2.36 7.37
C GLN A 193 -1.30 -1.99 7.98
N THR A 194 -1.33 -1.59 9.26
CA THR A 194 -2.58 -1.30 9.97
C THR A 194 -3.28 -0.06 9.41
N ILE A 195 -2.54 1.01 9.11
CA ILE A 195 -3.15 2.24 8.55
C ILE A 195 -3.69 2.00 7.13
N GLN A 196 -3.07 1.10 6.37
CA GLN A 196 -3.56 0.69 5.05
C GLN A 196 -4.79 -0.23 5.16
N ASP A 197 -4.73 -1.27 6.00
CA ASP A 197 -5.82 -2.23 6.18
C ASP A 197 -7.10 -1.58 6.73
N ARG A 198 -6.95 -0.53 7.53
CA ARG A 198 -8.08 0.25 8.07
C ARG A 198 -8.58 1.33 7.11
N GLY A 199 -7.93 1.54 5.97
CA GLY A 199 -8.35 2.49 4.94
C GLY A 199 -8.06 3.96 5.27
N TYR A 200 -7.11 4.24 6.17
CA TYR A 200 -6.62 5.60 6.41
C TYR A 200 -5.67 6.05 5.30
N VAL A 201 -4.91 5.12 4.74
CA VAL A 201 -3.92 5.38 3.71
C VAL A 201 -4.07 4.37 2.58
N TRP A 202 -3.82 4.79 1.36
CA TRP A 202 -3.72 3.94 0.18
C TRP A 202 -2.44 4.24 -0.60
N LYS A 203 -2.04 3.34 -1.50
CA LYS A 203 -0.81 3.48 -2.30
C LYS A 203 -1.12 3.89 -3.74
N LYS A 204 -0.51 4.98 -4.20
CA LYS A 204 -0.41 5.38 -5.62
C LYS A 204 1.05 5.24 -6.04
N GLY A 205 1.38 4.17 -6.76
CA GLY A 205 2.77 3.77 -6.95
C GLY A 205 3.44 3.43 -5.60
N GLN A 206 4.52 4.15 -5.25
CA GLN A 206 5.19 4.03 -3.96
C GLN A 206 4.71 5.03 -2.90
N ALA A 207 3.96 6.06 -3.31
CA ALA A 207 3.50 7.12 -2.42
C ALA A 207 2.30 6.65 -1.57
N LEU A 208 2.35 6.99 -0.28
CA LEU A 208 1.28 6.82 0.68
C LEU A 208 0.38 8.05 0.64
N ILE A 209 -0.90 7.86 0.34
CA ILE A 209 -1.89 8.93 0.19
C ILE A 209 -2.95 8.78 1.28
N PRO A 210 -3.20 9.82 2.11
CA PRO A 210 -4.25 9.80 3.11
C PRO A 210 -5.64 9.82 2.45
N THR A 211 -6.62 9.19 3.10
CA THR A 211 -8.03 9.28 2.71
C THR A 211 -8.73 10.43 3.44
N TRP A 212 -9.86 10.88 2.92
CA TRP A 212 -10.73 11.84 3.63
C TRP A 212 -11.18 11.36 5.01
N THR A 213 -11.24 10.04 5.22
CA THR A 213 -11.49 9.45 6.54
C THR A 213 -10.29 9.65 7.48
N ALA A 214 -9.05 9.58 6.97
CA ALA A 214 -7.87 9.92 7.76
C ALA A 214 -7.87 11.38 8.18
N PHE A 215 -8.17 12.32 7.27
CA PHE A 215 -8.31 13.74 7.63
C PHE A 215 -9.34 13.95 8.74
N ALA A 216 -10.51 13.30 8.66
CA ALA A 216 -11.54 13.44 9.70
C ALA A 216 -11.13 12.85 11.05
N VAL A 217 -10.45 11.70 11.05
CA VAL A 217 -9.96 11.10 12.29
C VAL A 217 -8.81 11.89 12.88
N VAL A 218 -7.87 12.36 12.07
CA VAL A 218 -6.74 13.19 12.53
C VAL A 218 -7.26 14.52 13.06
N GLY A 219 -8.11 15.23 12.31
CA GLY A 219 -8.69 16.50 12.77
C GLY A 219 -9.51 16.34 14.06
N LEU A 220 -10.31 15.28 14.19
CA LEU A 220 -10.99 14.96 15.46
C LEU A 220 -10.01 14.80 16.63
N LEU A 221 -8.87 14.14 16.39
CA LEU A 221 -7.89 13.91 17.42
C LEU A 221 -7.09 15.18 17.74
N GLU A 222 -6.72 15.99 16.75
CA GLU A 222 -6.03 17.27 16.96
C GLU A 222 -6.93 18.28 17.70
N ASP A 223 -8.22 18.38 17.35
CA ASP A 223 -9.11 19.38 17.95
C ASP A 223 -9.55 19.03 19.39
N HIS A 224 -9.68 17.74 19.71
CA HIS A 224 -10.26 17.29 20.99
C HIS A 224 -9.31 16.46 21.86
N PHE A 225 -8.21 15.96 21.31
CA PHE A 225 -7.30 15.03 21.94
C PHE A 225 -5.83 15.34 21.59
N ASP A 226 -5.48 16.62 21.36
CA ASP A 226 -4.16 17.07 20.89
C ASP A 226 -3.01 16.41 21.65
N ASP A 227 -3.10 16.42 22.99
CA ASP A 227 -2.13 15.79 23.88
C ASP A 227 -1.86 14.31 23.51
N LEU A 228 -2.88 13.54 23.07
CA LEU A 228 -2.75 12.12 22.76
C LEU A 228 -2.14 11.83 21.38
N VAL A 229 -2.17 12.78 20.45
CA VAL A 229 -1.61 12.63 19.10
C VAL A 229 -0.32 13.42 18.91
N ASP A 230 0.10 14.17 19.92
CA ASP A 230 1.40 14.80 19.96
C ASP A 230 2.55 13.78 19.79
N TYR A 231 3.51 14.17 18.96
CA TYR A 231 4.65 13.32 18.63
C TYR A 231 5.57 13.12 19.83
N GLU A 232 5.76 14.14 20.66
CA GLU A 232 6.63 14.05 21.85
C GLU A 232 6.01 13.16 22.93
N LEU A 233 4.69 13.24 23.15
CA LEU A 233 4.00 12.34 24.09
C LEU A 233 4.13 10.89 23.62
N THR A 234 3.91 10.63 22.33
CA THR A 234 4.00 9.27 21.77
C THR A 234 5.42 8.70 21.95
N ALA A 235 6.45 9.49 21.65
CA ALA A 235 7.84 9.11 21.86
C ALA A 235 8.14 8.83 23.34
N LYS A 236 7.61 9.66 24.24
CA LYS A 236 7.75 9.52 25.70
C LYS A 236 7.06 8.27 26.23
N ILE A 237 5.87 7.92 25.74
CA ILE A 237 5.19 6.67 26.09
C ILE A 237 6.07 5.48 25.75
N GLU A 238 6.68 5.50 24.57
CA GLU A 238 7.57 4.43 24.15
C GLU A 238 8.85 4.35 25.02
N GLU A 239 9.45 5.49 25.39
CA GLU A 239 10.57 5.53 26.35
C GLU A 239 10.16 4.99 27.74
N ASP A 240 8.98 5.37 28.22
CA ASP A 240 8.42 4.90 29.48
C ASP A 240 8.22 3.37 29.49
N LEU A 241 7.76 2.80 28.37
CA LEU A 241 7.61 1.35 28.19
C LEU A 241 8.97 0.64 28.23
N ASP A 242 10.00 1.24 27.64
CA ASP A 242 11.36 0.71 27.71
C ASP A 242 11.92 0.78 29.15
N ASP A 243 11.60 1.83 29.90
CA ASP A 243 11.96 1.95 31.32
C ASP A 243 11.25 0.90 32.19
N ILE A 244 9.98 0.59 31.90
CA ILE A 244 9.26 -0.52 32.54
C ILE A 244 9.93 -1.86 32.21
N ALA A 245 10.30 -2.09 30.94
CA ALA A 245 10.99 -3.31 30.52
C ALA A 245 12.35 -3.51 31.23
N ARG A 246 13.04 -2.42 31.57
CA ARG A 246 14.30 -2.43 32.34
C ARG A 246 14.10 -2.46 33.86
N GLY A 247 12.87 -2.40 34.35
CA GLY A 247 12.57 -2.32 35.78
C GLY A 247 12.92 -0.99 36.43
N ARG A 248 13.10 0.10 35.66
CA ARG A 248 13.33 1.46 36.17
C ARG A 248 12.04 2.17 36.55
N ARG A 249 10.90 1.71 36.03
CA ARG A 249 9.56 2.24 36.32
C ARG A 249 8.59 1.11 36.63
N GLU A 250 7.65 1.38 37.54
CA GLU A 250 6.61 0.42 37.93
C GLU A 250 5.39 0.53 36.99
N LYS A 251 4.90 -0.62 36.51
CA LYS A 251 3.85 -0.71 35.49
C LYS A 251 2.50 -0.19 35.99
N SER A 252 2.11 -0.53 37.22
CA SER A 252 0.79 -0.18 37.76
C SER A 252 0.64 1.31 38.00
N ASP A 253 1.70 1.97 38.49
CA ASP A 253 1.79 3.42 38.66
C ASP A 253 1.71 4.12 37.32
N TRP A 254 2.45 3.66 36.31
CA TRP A 254 2.37 4.22 34.96
C TRP A 254 0.96 4.11 34.35
N LEU A 255 0.34 2.93 34.41
CA LEU A 255 -1.02 2.73 33.90
C LEU A 255 -2.05 3.58 34.64
N THR A 256 -1.90 3.71 35.96
CA THR A 256 -2.79 4.53 36.80
C THR A 256 -2.71 5.99 36.38
N ARG A 257 -1.50 6.54 36.23
CA ARG A 257 -1.30 7.93 35.79
C ARG A 257 -1.75 8.16 34.36
N PHE A 258 -1.46 7.25 33.44
CA PHE A 258 -1.90 7.37 32.04
C PHE A 258 -3.44 7.38 31.92
N TYR A 259 -4.11 6.49 32.67
CA TYR A 259 -5.56 6.33 32.56
C TYR A 259 -6.35 7.36 33.37
N PHE A 260 -6.00 7.57 34.64
CA PHE A 260 -6.73 8.46 35.55
C PHE A 260 -6.15 9.87 35.64
N GLY A 261 -4.96 10.10 35.08
CA GLY A 261 -4.26 11.36 35.16
C GLY A 261 -3.32 11.47 36.36
N GLY A 262 -2.57 12.56 36.39
CA GLY A 262 -1.68 12.95 37.49
C GLY A 262 -1.44 14.46 37.44
N ASP A 263 -0.42 14.95 38.15
CA ASP A 263 -0.18 16.40 38.27
C ASP A 263 0.13 17.09 36.92
N THR A 264 0.59 16.33 35.93
CA THR A 264 1.05 16.87 34.63
C THR A 264 0.20 16.44 33.43
N LEU A 265 -0.67 15.44 33.58
CA LEU A 265 -1.50 14.92 32.48
C LEU A 265 -2.92 14.71 33.00
N PRO A 266 -3.96 15.18 32.27
CA PRO A 266 -5.36 15.04 32.69
C PRO A 266 -5.85 13.59 32.72
N GLY A 267 -5.17 12.68 32.00
CA GLY A 267 -5.49 11.26 31.94
C GLY A 267 -6.55 10.92 30.89
N LEU A 268 -6.40 9.76 30.26
CA LEU A 268 -7.24 9.33 29.14
C LEU A 268 -8.74 9.33 29.48
N LYS A 269 -9.10 8.88 30.70
CA LYS A 269 -10.50 8.78 31.10
C LYS A 269 -11.17 10.15 31.13
N HIS A 270 -10.49 11.15 31.70
CA HIS A 270 -11.02 12.52 31.81
C HIS A 270 -11.19 13.15 30.43
N LEU A 271 -10.16 13.03 29.57
CA LEU A 271 -10.19 13.53 28.20
C LEU A 271 -11.36 12.98 27.39
N VAL A 272 -11.70 11.69 27.57
CA VAL A 272 -12.83 11.08 26.85
C VAL A 272 -14.17 11.53 27.42
N GLU A 273 -14.33 11.55 28.75
CA GLU A 273 -15.59 11.90 29.41
C GLU A 273 -15.99 13.38 29.19
N GLU A 274 -15.02 14.30 29.11
CA GLU A 274 -15.29 15.75 28.98
C GLU A 274 -15.50 16.22 27.53
N ASN A 275 -14.81 15.59 26.56
CA ASN A 275 -14.83 16.06 25.17
C ASN A 275 -15.96 15.43 24.33
N LEU A 276 -16.48 14.26 24.72
CA LEU A 276 -17.46 13.51 23.91
C LEU A 276 -18.72 14.32 23.55
N ASP A 277 -19.24 15.11 24.49
CA ASP A 277 -20.48 15.87 24.31
C ASP A 277 -20.29 17.16 23.48
N GLN A 278 -19.03 17.58 23.25
CA GLN A 278 -18.69 18.82 22.54
C GLN A 278 -18.32 18.57 21.06
N ILE A 279 -18.23 17.30 20.65
CA ILE A 279 -17.83 16.91 19.30
C ILE A 279 -19.00 17.10 18.33
N ASP A 280 -18.90 18.09 17.45
CA ASP A 280 -19.78 18.20 16.29
C ASP A 280 -19.28 17.28 15.17
N ALA A 281 -19.95 16.14 15.00
CA ALA A 281 -19.62 15.20 13.94
C ALA A 281 -19.79 15.81 12.53
N ALA A 282 -20.61 16.85 12.35
CA ALA A 282 -20.83 17.45 11.04
C ALA A 282 -19.65 18.32 10.61
N SER A 283 -19.08 19.11 11.51
CA SER A 283 -17.93 19.99 11.24
C SER A 283 -16.67 19.17 10.93
N ILE A 284 -16.36 18.15 11.73
CA ILE A 284 -15.18 17.29 11.59
C ILE A 284 -15.12 16.55 10.25
N ASN A 285 -16.29 16.23 9.70
CA ASN A 285 -16.41 15.53 8.43
C ASN A 285 -16.59 16.50 7.24
N SER A 286 -16.20 17.77 7.37
CA SER A 286 -16.35 18.78 6.32
C SER A 286 -15.02 19.49 6.07
N PHE A 287 -14.48 19.33 4.86
CA PHE A 287 -13.19 19.90 4.45
C PHE A 287 -13.41 20.94 3.36
N PRO A 288 -13.20 22.24 3.63
CA PRO A 288 -13.34 23.28 2.61
C PRO A 288 -12.35 23.08 1.46
N ILE A 289 -12.86 23.12 0.22
CA ILE A 289 -12.05 23.08 -1.01
C ILE A 289 -11.89 24.49 -1.58
N GLY A 290 -12.94 25.31 -1.49
CA GLY A 290 -12.97 26.69 -1.96
C GLY A 290 -14.39 27.17 -2.22
N ASN A 291 -14.51 28.35 -2.81
CA ASN A 291 -15.80 28.92 -3.23
C ASN A 291 -15.92 28.87 -4.75
N ASP A 292 -17.10 28.55 -5.25
CA ASP A 292 -17.40 28.67 -6.68
C ASP A 292 -17.44 30.15 -7.14
N PRO A 293 -17.53 30.42 -8.46
CA PRO A 293 -17.63 31.78 -8.98
C PRO A 293 -18.82 32.60 -8.45
N ASP A 294 -19.87 31.93 -7.95
CA ASP A 294 -21.08 32.55 -7.39
C ASP A 294 -20.96 32.77 -5.85
N GLY A 295 -19.82 32.38 -5.25
CA GLY A 295 -19.54 32.53 -3.82
C GLY A 295 -20.07 31.39 -2.94
N ASN A 296 -20.55 30.29 -3.51
CA ASN A 296 -21.00 29.13 -2.76
C ASN A 296 -19.82 28.25 -2.33
N GLU A 297 -19.77 27.89 -1.06
CA GLU A 297 -18.73 27.02 -0.52
C GLU A 297 -18.86 25.59 -1.07
N ILE A 298 -17.73 25.02 -1.46
CA ILE A 298 -17.56 23.63 -1.85
C ILE A 298 -16.75 22.92 -0.77
N ILE A 299 -17.31 21.85 -0.23
CA ILE A 299 -16.69 21.03 0.81
C ILE A 299 -16.55 19.58 0.35
N ALA A 300 -15.46 18.91 0.73
CA ALA A 300 -15.30 17.46 0.64
C ALA A 300 -15.70 16.80 1.97
N LYS A 301 -16.33 15.63 1.89
CA LYS A 301 -16.82 14.89 3.05
C LYS A 301 -16.55 13.38 2.92
N PRO A 302 -16.08 12.70 3.97
CA PRO A 302 -16.11 11.24 4.01
C PRO A 302 -17.56 10.76 4.16
N GLY A 303 -18.00 9.90 3.24
CA GLY A 303 -19.36 9.34 3.23
C GLY A 303 -19.38 7.82 3.39
N LYS A 304 -20.55 7.27 3.77
CA LYS A 304 -20.78 5.82 3.90
C LYS A 304 -20.45 5.03 2.62
N TYR A 305 -20.65 5.65 1.46
CA TYR A 305 -20.45 5.03 0.15
C TYR A 305 -19.15 5.47 -0.54
N GLY A 306 -18.29 6.21 0.17
CA GLY A 306 -17.10 6.84 -0.38
C GLY A 306 -17.11 8.35 -0.12
N PRO A 307 -15.97 9.02 -0.35
CA PRO A 307 -15.88 10.47 -0.25
C PRO A 307 -16.68 11.16 -1.35
N TYR A 308 -17.21 12.34 -1.05
CA TYR A 308 -17.98 13.15 -2.00
C TYR A 308 -17.78 14.64 -1.74
N ILE A 309 -17.92 15.45 -2.77
CA ILE A 309 -17.98 16.91 -2.67
C ILE A 309 -19.44 17.37 -2.59
N LYS A 310 -19.67 18.49 -1.91
CA LYS A 310 -20.98 19.09 -1.70
C LYS A 310 -20.90 20.60 -1.91
N ARG A 311 -21.88 21.15 -2.64
CA ARG A 311 -22.15 22.58 -2.82
C ARG A 311 -23.65 22.84 -2.64
N GLY A 312 -24.07 23.45 -1.54
CA GLY A 312 -25.49 23.57 -1.22
C GLY A 312 -26.14 22.18 -1.13
N ASP A 313 -27.19 21.91 -1.91
CA ASP A 313 -27.81 20.56 -2.01
C ASP A 313 -27.16 19.66 -3.06
N ASP A 314 -26.23 20.20 -3.85
CA ASP A 314 -25.63 19.52 -4.98
C ASP A 314 -24.40 18.69 -4.55
N THR A 315 -24.36 17.40 -4.90
CA THR A 315 -23.28 16.48 -4.46
C THR A 315 -22.68 15.67 -5.59
N ALA A 316 -21.37 15.41 -5.58
CA ALA A 316 -20.72 14.52 -6.54
C ALA A 316 -19.71 13.59 -5.84
N SER A 317 -19.61 12.34 -6.30
CA SER A 317 -18.65 11.37 -5.73
C SER A 317 -17.22 11.76 -6.10
N ILE A 318 -16.29 11.61 -5.15
CA ILE A 318 -14.86 11.75 -5.40
C ILE A 318 -14.31 10.38 -5.82
N PRO A 319 -13.60 10.26 -6.96
CA PRO A 319 -12.97 9.01 -7.38
C PRO A 319 -11.96 8.46 -6.36
N ASP A 320 -11.84 7.14 -6.28
CA ASP A 320 -10.94 6.46 -5.32
C ASP A 320 -9.44 6.67 -5.59
N ASP A 321 -9.09 7.01 -6.83
CA ASP A 321 -7.72 7.20 -7.31
C ASP A 321 -7.30 8.68 -7.37
N LEU A 322 -8.22 9.60 -7.07
CA LEU A 322 -7.97 11.03 -6.97
C LEU A 322 -7.38 11.34 -5.59
N ALA A 323 -6.16 11.86 -5.57
CA ALA A 323 -5.52 12.26 -4.32
C ALA A 323 -6.16 13.54 -3.77
N PRO A 324 -6.17 13.77 -2.44
CA PRO A 324 -6.75 14.97 -1.85
C PRO A 324 -6.20 16.30 -2.39
N ASP A 325 -4.90 16.38 -2.70
CA ASP A 325 -4.25 17.55 -3.29
C ASP A 325 -4.53 17.72 -4.79
N GLU A 326 -4.96 16.65 -5.47
CA GLU A 326 -5.40 16.71 -6.87
C GLU A 326 -6.86 17.20 -6.97
N LEU A 327 -7.63 17.19 -5.87
CA LEU A 327 -8.98 17.76 -5.80
C LEU A 327 -8.91 19.29 -5.68
N THR A 328 -8.53 19.95 -6.77
CA THR A 328 -8.56 21.41 -6.89
C THR A 328 -10.00 21.93 -6.99
N LEU A 329 -10.18 23.25 -6.85
CA LEU A 329 -11.48 23.90 -7.07
C LEU A 329 -12.04 23.60 -8.47
N ASP A 330 -11.19 23.66 -9.50
CA ASP A 330 -11.58 23.37 -10.88
C ASP A 330 -12.03 21.92 -11.06
N GLU A 331 -11.31 20.98 -10.46
CA GLU A 331 -11.69 19.56 -10.51
C GLU A 331 -12.99 19.30 -9.73
N ALA A 332 -13.18 19.97 -8.59
CA ALA A 332 -14.43 19.88 -7.83
C ALA A 332 -15.62 20.43 -8.64
N LEU A 333 -15.46 21.57 -9.31
CA LEU A 333 -16.48 22.14 -10.19
C LEU A 333 -16.79 21.22 -11.37
N ARG A 334 -15.76 20.61 -11.97
CA ARG A 334 -15.92 19.61 -13.04
C ARG A 334 -16.71 18.40 -12.54
N LEU A 335 -16.38 17.86 -11.38
CA LEU A 335 -17.11 16.73 -10.79
C LEU A 335 -18.58 17.07 -10.47
N LEU A 336 -18.85 18.30 -10.02
CA LEU A 336 -20.22 18.79 -9.78
C LEU A 336 -21.00 19.01 -11.07
N SER A 337 -20.35 19.42 -12.17
CA SER A 337 -21.00 19.65 -13.46
C SER A 337 -21.29 18.37 -14.23
N LEU A 338 -20.62 17.26 -13.90
CA LEU A 338 -20.90 15.97 -14.52
C LEU A 338 -22.37 15.59 -14.35
N PRO A 339 -23.00 15.01 -15.40
CA PRO A 339 -24.39 14.62 -15.34
C PRO A 339 -24.64 13.68 -14.16
N LYS A 340 -25.49 14.11 -13.22
CA LYS A 340 -25.97 13.28 -12.10
C LYS A 340 -27.14 12.38 -12.52
N SER A 341 -27.44 12.41 -13.83
CA SER A 341 -28.72 12.10 -14.45
C SER A 341 -29.55 11.11 -13.65
N ASP A 342 -30.46 11.66 -12.85
CA ASP A 342 -31.65 10.93 -12.41
C ASP A 342 -32.67 10.81 -13.55
N ASP A 343 -32.39 11.41 -14.71
CA ASP A 343 -33.11 11.15 -15.95
C ASP A 343 -32.51 9.91 -16.64
N PRO A 344 -33.34 8.93 -16.99
CA PRO A 344 -32.86 7.75 -17.69
C PRO A 344 -32.45 8.09 -19.13
N ILE A 345 -31.32 7.53 -19.59
CA ILE A 345 -30.91 7.55 -21.00
C ILE A 345 -31.81 6.67 -21.89
N GLY A 346 -32.69 5.89 -21.27
CA GLY A 346 -33.74 5.11 -21.92
C GLY A 346 -34.28 4.03 -20.99
N THR A 347 -35.02 3.08 -21.55
CA THR A 347 -35.58 1.94 -20.82
C THR A 347 -35.07 0.61 -21.37
N LEU A 348 -34.89 -0.36 -20.46
CA LEU A 348 -34.56 -1.75 -20.76
C LEU A 348 -35.50 -2.63 -19.92
N ASP A 349 -36.31 -3.47 -20.58
CA ASP A 349 -37.36 -4.28 -19.97
C ASP A 349 -38.28 -3.49 -19.04
N ASP A 350 -38.78 -2.34 -19.53
CA ASP A 350 -39.63 -1.39 -18.81
C ASP A 350 -39.01 -0.75 -17.55
N LEU A 351 -37.72 -0.99 -17.30
CA LEU A 351 -36.96 -0.38 -16.22
C LEU A 351 -36.05 0.74 -16.75
N PRO A 352 -35.86 1.82 -15.97
CA PRO A 352 -34.99 2.91 -16.37
C PRO A 352 -33.52 2.46 -16.44
N VAL A 353 -32.80 2.99 -17.43
CA VAL A 353 -31.34 2.87 -17.54
C VAL A 353 -30.75 4.26 -17.38
N TYR A 354 -29.80 4.39 -16.46
CA TYR A 354 -29.12 5.65 -16.16
C TYR A 354 -27.67 5.60 -16.57
N ALA A 355 -27.11 6.73 -16.97
CA ALA A 355 -25.66 6.95 -17.04
C ALA A 355 -25.29 7.92 -15.92
N LYS A 356 -24.44 7.48 -14.99
CA LYS A 356 -24.11 8.22 -13.77
C LYS A 356 -22.60 8.25 -13.54
N ASN A 357 -22.13 9.22 -12.77
CA ASN A 357 -20.75 9.23 -12.28
C ASN A 357 -20.68 8.72 -10.83
N GLY A 358 -19.75 7.80 -10.55
CA GLY A 358 -19.62 7.17 -9.24
C GLY A 358 -18.18 7.12 -8.74
N ARG A 359 -18.00 6.48 -7.57
CA ARG A 359 -16.70 6.32 -6.89
C ARG A 359 -15.62 5.65 -7.75
N TYR A 360 -16.01 4.75 -8.64
CA TYR A 360 -15.11 4.01 -9.53
C TYR A 360 -15.08 4.59 -10.96
N GLY A 361 -15.57 5.83 -11.12
CA GLY A 361 -15.73 6.50 -12.40
C GLY A 361 -17.15 6.38 -12.99
N PRO A 362 -17.31 6.78 -14.25
CA PRO A 362 -18.58 6.69 -14.98
C PRO A 362 -19.12 5.25 -15.10
N TYR A 363 -20.42 5.08 -14.91
CA TYR A 363 -21.09 3.79 -15.02
C TYR A 363 -22.52 3.92 -15.56
N VAL A 364 -23.05 2.81 -16.09
CA VAL A 364 -24.47 2.65 -16.39
C VAL A 364 -25.15 1.84 -15.31
N GLN A 365 -26.39 2.20 -14.99
CA GLN A 365 -27.22 1.53 -13.99
C GLN A 365 -28.55 1.10 -14.61
N TRP A 366 -28.94 -0.15 -14.41
CA TRP A 366 -30.25 -0.68 -14.79
C TRP A 366 -31.15 -0.85 -13.56
N GLY A 367 -32.29 -0.17 -13.59
CA GLY A 367 -33.22 -0.05 -12.48
C GLY A 367 -32.76 0.95 -11.42
N ASP A 368 -33.55 1.06 -10.37
CA ASP A 368 -33.31 1.91 -9.21
C ASP A 368 -33.69 1.14 -7.93
N PRO A 369 -33.45 1.69 -6.71
CA PRO A 369 -33.77 0.99 -5.46
C PRO A 369 -35.23 0.55 -5.30
N ASP A 370 -36.16 1.23 -5.98
CA ASP A 370 -37.59 0.93 -5.95
C ASP A 370 -38.02 0.04 -7.13
N ASN A 371 -37.30 0.12 -8.27
CA ASN A 371 -37.54 -0.63 -9.49
C ASN A 371 -36.32 -1.51 -9.85
N LEU A 372 -36.21 -2.66 -9.17
CA LEU A 372 -35.08 -3.57 -9.33
C LEU A 372 -35.25 -4.49 -10.56
N PRO A 373 -34.18 -4.80 -11.31
CA PRO A 373 -34.22 -5.81 -12.35
C PRO A 373 -34.64 -7.19 -11.82
N PRO A 374 -35.38 -8.00 -12.61
CA PRO A 374 -35.87 -9.30 -12.17
C PRO A 374 -34.75 -10.19 -11.62
N GLY A 375 -34.92 -10.68 -10.39
CA GLY A 375 -33.97 -11.59 -9.75
C GLY A 375 -32.72 -10.94 -9.13
N LEU A 376 -32.60 -9.60 -9.16
CA LEU A 376 -31.49 -8.88 -8.53
C LEU A 376 -31.92 -8.18 -7.24
N ALA A 377 -31.05 -8.23 -6.22
CA ALA A 377 -31.28 -7.57 -4.93
C ALA A 377 -30.86 -6.09 -4.90
N LYS A 378 -30.23 -5.62 -5.97
CA LYS A 378 -29.72 -4.25 -6.16
C LYS A 378 -29.78 -3.90 -7.65
N PRO A 379 -29.80 -2.61 -8.02
CA PRO A 379 -29.66 -2.20 -9.41
C PRO A 379 -28.39 -2.79 -10.03
N LYS A 380 -28.46 -3.23 -11.28
CA LYS A 380 -27.28 -3.74 -11.98
C LYS A 380 -26.44 -2.55 -12.43
N MET A 381 -25.13 -2.59 -12.20
CA MET A 381 -24.21 -1.53 -12.58
C MET A 381 -23.09 -2.09 -13.44
N SER A 382 -22.68 -1.34 -14.46
CA SER A 382 -21.46 -1.64 -15.22
C SER A 382 -20.69 -0.35 -15.49
N SER A 383 -19.40 -0.35 -15.21
CA SER A 383 -18.51 0.77 -15.54
C SER A 383 -18.48 1.01 -17.06
N LEU A 384 -18.38 2.27 -17.46
CA LEU A 384 -18.04 2.63 -18.83
C LEU A 384 -16.60 2.20 -19.13
N PHE A 385 -16.31 1.95 -20.40
CA PHE A 385 -14.94 1.78 -20.85
C PHE A 385 -14.20 3.10 -20.85
N SER A 386 -12.88 3.03 -20.75
CA SER A 386 -11.95 4.17 -20.78
C SER A 386 -12.13 5.07 -22.02
N THR A 387 -12.62 4.52 -23.13
CA THR A 387 -12.90 5.23 -24.39
C THR A 387 -14.30 5.86 -24.46
N MET A 388 -15.17 5.57 -23.49
CA MET A 388 -16.56 6.07 -23.46
C MET A 388 -16.68 7.29 -22.55
N SER A 389 -17.59 8.21 -22.89
CA SER A 389 -17.91 9.39 -22.07
C SER A 389 -19.40 9.43 -21.71
N LEU A 390 -19.74 10.02 -20.57
CA LEU A 390 -21.14 10.21 -20.15
C LEU A 390 -21.93 11.10 -21.11
N GLU A 391 -21.25 11.99 -21.83
CA GLU A 391 -21.87 12.92 -22.78
C GLU A 391 -22.30 12.24 -24.09
N HIS A 392 -21.64 11.14 -24.46
CA HIS A 392 -21.87 10.45 -25.74
C HIS A 392 -22.43 9.04 -25.59
N ILE A 393 -22.59 8.54 -24.37
CA ILE A 393 -23.11 7.19 -24.12
C ILE A 393 -24.55 7.06 -24.61
N THR A 394 -24.81 6.03 -25.42
CA THR A 394 -26.17 5.74 -25.90
C THR A 394 -26.82 4.62 -25.09
N LEU A 395 -28.14 4.48 -25.22
CA LEU A 395 -28.88 3.35 -24.64
C LEU A 395 -28.37 2.00 -25.15
N GLU A 396 -27.95 1.92 -26.42
CA GLU A 396 -27.42 0.68 -27.01
C GLU A 396 -26.06 0.30 -26.40
N ASP A 397 -25.17 1.28 -26.20
CA ASP A 397 -23.90 1.04 -25.51
C ASP A 397 -24.14 0.58 -24.07
N ALA A 398 -25.09 1.22 -23.37
CA ALA A 398 -25.47 0.85 -22.02
C ALA A 398 -25.99 -0.58 -21.94
N LYS A 399 -26.84 -1.01 -22.89
CA LYS A 399 -27.32 -2.40 -22.96
C LYS A 399 -26.17 -3.39 -23.13
N GLN A 400 -25.16 -3.07 -23.94
CA GLN A 400 -23.99 -3.93 -24.12
C GLN A 400 -23.18 -4.05 -22.83
N LEU A 401 -22.91 -2.92 -22.15
CA LEU A 401 -22.20 -2.91 -20.87
C LEU A 401 -22.98 -3.68 -19.78
N LEU A 402 -24.30 -3.52 -19.72
CA LEU A 402 -25.16 -4.21 -18.76
C LEU A 402 -25.26 -5.72 -18.99
N GLN A 403 -24.74 -6.27 -20.08
CA GLN A 403 -24.58 -7.72 -20.24
C GLN A 403 -23.40 -8.27 -19.43
N LEU A 404 -22.47 -7.42 -18.99
CA LEU A 404 -21.34 -7.85 -18.17
C LEU A 404 -21.79 -8.21 -16.74
N PRO A 405 -21.21 -9.25 -16.11
CA PRO A 405 -20.33 -10.27 -16.69
C PRO A 405 -21.05 -11.11 -17.77
N ARG A 406 -20.42 -11.26 -18.95
CA ARG A 406 -21.00 -12.00 -20.07
C ARG A 406 -20.54 -13.45 -20.03
N GLU A 407 -21.48 -14.38 -19.90
CA GLU A 407 -21.20 -15.81 -19.98
C GLU A 407 -20.90 -16.20 -21.44
N LEU A 408 -19.73 -16.80 -21.67
CA LEU A 408 -19.29 -17.23 -22.99
C LEU A 408 -19.74 -18.66 -23.31
N GLY A 409 -19.93 -19.47 -22.26
CA GLY A 409 -20.35 -20.87 -22.34
C GLY A 409 -19.53 -21.77 -21.41
N VAL A 410 -19.75 -23.07 -21.57
CA VAL A 410 -19.08 -24.12 -20.78
C VAL A 410 -17.86 -24.63 -21.55
N ASP A 411 -16.70 -24.71 -20.88
CA ASP A 411 -15.51 -25.34 -21.44
C ASP A 411 -15.75 -26.85 -21.63
N PRO A 412 -15.67 -27.38 -22.87
CA PRO A 412 -15.87 -28.80 -23.13
C PRO A 412 -14.87 -29.73 -22.42
N ALA A 413 -13.71 -29.21 -22.00
CA ALA A 413 -12.65 -30.02 -21.40
C ALA A 413 -12.92 -30.39 -19.94
N ASP A 414 -13.48 -29.47 -19.15
CA ASP A 414 -13.67 -29.63 -17.71
C ASP A 414 -15.11 -29.33 -17.24
N GLY A 415 -15.98 -28.83 -18.12
CA GLY A 415 -17.36 -28.49 -17.78
C GLY A 415 -17.48 -27.19 -16.97
N GLU A 416 -16.42 -26.40 -16.80
CA GLU A 416 -16.49 -25.14 -16.08
C GLU A 416 -17.03 -24.01 -16.97
N VAL A 417 -17.82 -23.12 -16.36
CA VAL A 417 -18.37 -21.94 -17.05
C VAL A 417 -17.28 -20.88 -17.23
N ILE A 418 -17.14 -20.37 -18.45
CA ILE A 418 -16.27 -19.24 -18.78
C ILE A 418 -17.12 -17.98 -18.92
N SER A 419 -16.69 -16.89 -18.27
CA SER A 419 -17.31 -15.57 -18.42
C SER A 419 -16.27 -14.47 -18.62
N ALA A 420 -16.65 -13.41 -19.32
CA ALA A 420 -15.86 -12.18 -19.51
C ALA A 420 -16.40 -11.06 -18.62
N ALA A 421 -15.50 -10.38 -17.90
CA ALA A 421 -15.87 -9.29 -17.00
C ALA A 421 -14.78 -8.21 -16.94
N ASN A 422 -15.19 -6.99 -16.59
CA ASN A 422 -14.25 -5.91 -16.27
C ASN A 422 -14.00 -5.86 -14.75
N GLY A 423 -12.75 -5.61 -14.35
CA GLY A 423 -12.35 -5.54 -12.95
C GLY A 423 -11.42 -4.36 -12.68
N ARG A 424 -11.01 -4.20 -11.42
CA ARG A 424 -10.11 -3.11 -10.99
C ARG A 424 -8.80 -3.03 -11.80
N TYR A 425 -8.32 -4.16 -12.32
CA TYR A 425 -7.06 -4.28 -13.03
C TYR A 425 -7.25 -4.41 -14.56
N GLY A 426 -8.42 -4.04 -15.06
CA GLY A 426 -8.78 -4.14 -16.47
C GLY A 426 -9.57 -5.41 -16.82
N PRO A 427 -9.77 -5.67 -18.12
CA PRO A 427 -10.65 -6.70 -18.62
C PRO A 427 -10.04 -8.11 -18.47
N TYR A 428 -10.89 -9.09 -18.16
CA TYR A 428 -10.45 -10.48 -17.97
C TYR A 428 -11.54 -11.49 -18.32
N VAL A 429 -11.11 -12.73 -18.56
CA VAL A 429 -11.97 -13.92 -18.54
C VAL A 429 -11.75 -14.72 -17.26
N VAL A 430 -12.81 -15.36 -16.76
CA VAL A 430 -12.78 -16.21 -15.57
C VAL A 430 -13.40 -17.58 -15.85
N LYS A 431 -12.71 -18.63 -15.41
CA LYS A 431 -13.12 -20.03 -15.43
C LYS A 431 -12.90 -20.61 -14.04
N GLY A 432 -13.98 -20.78 -13.29
CA GLY A 432 -13.92 -21.20 -11.89
C GLY A 432 -13.11 -20.24 -11.01
N LYS A 433 -11.87 -20.64 -10.67
CA LYS A 433 -10.91 -19.81 -9.90
C LYS A 433 -9.73 -19.30 -10.74
N ASP A 434 -9.65 -19.67 -12.01
CA ASP A 434 -8.63 -19.16 -12.93
C ASP A 434 -9.12 -17.86 -13.59
N PHE A 435 -8.26 -16.86 -13.61
CA PHE A 435 -8.51 -15.52 -14.14
C PHE A 435 -7.39 -15.21 -15.13
N ARG A 436 -7.75 -14.81 -16.35
CA ARG A 436 -6.81 -14.43 -17.41
C ARG A 436 -7.16 -13.05 -17.95
N SER A 437 -6.20 -12.13 -17.89
CA SER A 437 -6.35 -10.80 -18.49
C SER A 437 -6.48 -10.91 -20.00
N ILE A 438 -7.30 -10.04 -20.57
CA ILE A 438 -7.41 -9.84 -22.02
C ILE A 438 -6.86 -8.45 -22.38
N ASP A 439 -6.62 -8.18 -23.66
CA ASP A 439 -5.80 -7.04 -24.05
C ASP A 439 -6.58 -5.71 -24.11
N SER A 440 -7.89 -5.74 -24.34
CA SER A 440 -8.72 -4.53 -24.38
C SER A 440 -10.13 -4.71 -23.83
N GLU A 441 -10.76 -3.60 -23.43
CA GLU A 441 -12.13 -3.60 -22.88
C GLU A 441 -13.16 -3.99 -23.95
N GLU A 442 -12.92 -3.62 -25.21
CA GLU A 442 -13.73 -3.98 -26.37
C GLU A 442 -13.84 -5.50 -26.57
N GLN A 443 -12.79 -6.25 -26.22
CA GLN A 443 -12.80 -7.71 -26.27
C GLN A 443 -13.83 -8.32 -25.31
N LEU A 444 -14.24 -7.65 -24.22
CA LEU A 444 -15.27 -8.17 -23.33
C LEU A 444 -16.60 -8.42 -24.06
N LEU A 445 -16.92 -7.55 -25.02
CA LEU A 445 -18.15 -7.63 -25.80
C LEU A 445 -18.06 -8.62 -26.96
N THR A 446 -16.86 -8.85 -27.50
CA THR A 446 -16.67 -9.61 -28.75
C THR A 446 -16.05 -11.00 -28.57
N ILE A 447 -15.31 -11.25 -27.49
CA ILE A 447 -14.55 -12.50 -27.28
C ILE A 447 -15.45 -13.73 -27.34
N THR A 448 -15.03 -14.74 -28.08
CA THR A 448 -15.78 -15.99 -28.23
C THR A 448 -15.32 -17.05 -27.23
N LEU A 449 -16.15 -18.07 -27.00
CA LEU A 449 -15.78 -19.22 -26.16
C LEU A 449 -14.48 -19.89 -26.66
N GLY A 450 -14.32 -20.05 -27.98
CA GLY A 450 -13.13 -20.66 -28.57
C GLY A 450 -11.86 -19.83 -28.36
N GLU A 451 -11.95 -18.51 -28.41
CA GLU A 451 -10.81 -17.61 -28.10
C GLU A 451 -10.48 -17.65 -26.61
N ALA A 452 -11.49 -17.65 -25.74
CA ALA A 452 -11.26 -17.77 -24.30
C ALA A 452 -10.59 -19.12 -23.94
N ILE A 453 -11.01 -20.23 -24.56
CA ILE A 453 -10.36 -21.54 -24.37
C ILE A 453 -8.88 -21.48 -24.78
N LYS A 454 -8.54 -20.86 -25.92
CA LYS A 454 -7.14 -20.65 -26.32
C LYS A 454 -6.33 -19.88 -25.28
N ILE A 455 -6.93 -18.86 -24.64
CA ILE A 455 -6.28 -18.11 -23.55
C ILE A 455 -6.00 -19.01 -22.33
N TYR A 456 -6.87 -19.97 -22.05
CA TYR A 456 -6.68 -20.95 -20.97
C TYR A 456 -5.68 -22.06 -21.33
N GLU A 457 -5.56 -22.44 -22.61
CA GLU A 457 -4.53 -23.36 -23.10
C GLU A 457 -3.13 -22.77 -22.95
N LEU A 458 -3.01 -21.45 -23.05
CA LEU A 458 -1.75 -20.77 -22.81
C LEU A 458 -1.33 -20.88 -21.34
N PRO A 459 -0.03 -21.00 -21.05
CA PRO A 459 0.54 -20.82 -19.73
C PRO A 459 -0.03 -19.59 -19.01
N LYS A 460 -0.33 -19.70 -17.71
CA LYS A 460 -0.80 -18.55 -16.93
C LYS A 460 0.30 -17.50 -16.82
N VAL A 461 0.12 -16.40 -17.54
CA VAL A 461 1.02 -15.26 -17.46
C VAL A 461 0.54 -14.34 -16.35
N PHE A 462 1.28 -14.28 -15.24
CA PHE A 462 1.05 -13.27 -14.22
C PHE A 462 1.65 -11.94 -14.69
N ARG A 463 0.85 -11.06 -15.31
CA ARG A 463 1.30 -9.69 -15.60
C ARG A 463 1.32 -8.87 -14.30
N ARG A 464 2.47 -8.87 -13.61
CA ARG A 464 2.88 -7.75 -12.75
C ARG A 464 4.39 -7.61 -12.81
N GLY A 465 4.84 -6.50 -13.41
CA GLY A 465 6.22 -6.02 -13.36
C GLY A 465 7.29 -7.01 -13.84
N GLY A 466 7.60 -6.97 -15.14
CA GLY A 466 8.86 -7.48 -15.68
C GLY A 466 9.24 -8.94 -15.39
N ALA A 467 9.01 -9.80 -16.40
CA ALA A 467 9.64 -11.11 -16.63
C ALA A 467 8.95 -12.40 -16.12
N ARG A 468 8.75 -13.27 -17.14
CA ARG A 468 8.57 -14.73 -17.23
C ARG A 468 7.20 -15.40 -16.94
N ASN A 469 6.75 -16.06 -18.00
CA ASN A 469 5.69 -17.07 -18.10
C ASN A 469 5.86 -18.18 -17.07
N MET A 470 4.79 -18.52 -16.34
CA MET A 470 4.71 -19.74 -15.54
C MET A 470 3.48 -20.54 -15.98
N ALA A 471 3.70 -21.52 -16.86
CA ALA A 471 2.71 -22.54 -17.15
C ALA A 471 2.45 -23.37 -15.89
N ALA A 472 1.23 -23.88 -15.70
CA ALA A 472 0.96 -24.87 -14.66
C ALA A 472 1.73 -26.16 -15.00
N ALA A 473 2.90 -26.34 -14.41
CA ALA A 473 3.66 -27.58 -14.49
C ALA A 473 2.95 -28.69 -13.70
N GLY A 474 3.09 -29.94 -14.13
CA GLY A 474 2.58 -31.13 -13.45
C GLY A 474 3.17 -31.31 -12.04
N PRO A 475 2.77 -32.38 -11.30
CA PRO A 475 3.31 -32.63 -9.96
C PRO A 475 4.83 -32.76 -10.02
N LEU A 476 5.52 -32.01 -9.16
CA LEU A 476 6.97 -32.00 -9.07
C LEU A 476 7.51 -33.34 -8.55
N ARG A 477 6.73 -34.06 -7.73
CA ARG A 477 7.04 -35.39 -7.20
C ARG A 477 5.80 -36.08 -6.64
N GLU A 478 5.75 -37.41 -6.65
CA GLU A 478 4.70 -38.21 -5.98
C GLU A 478 5.29 -38.97 -4.78
N PHE A 479 4.52 -39.04 -3.67
CA PHE A 479 4.95 -39.64 -2.40
C PHE A 479 4.14 -40.89 -2.01
N GLY A 480 3.15 -41.31 -2.80
CA GLY A 480 2.28 -42.44 -2.50
C GLY A 480 1.04 -42.05 -1.68
N ASP A 481 0.36 -43.04 -1.09
CA ASP A 481 -0.90 -42.84 -0.37
C ASP A 481 -0.66 -42.55 1.11
N ASP A 482 -1.24 -41.46 1.63
CA ASP A 482 -1.14 -41.09 3.03
C ASP A 482 -1.85 -42.14 3.92
N PRO A 483 -1.18 -42.74 4.91
CA PRO A 483 -1.80 -43.74 5.80
C PRO A 483 -2.97 -43.18 6.64
N THR A 484 -3.09 -41.86 6.78
CA THR A 484 -4.16 -41.22 7.55
C THR A 484 -5.40 -40.89 6.70
N SER A 485 -5.21 -40.37 5.49
CA SER A 485 -6.33 -39.99 4.61
C SER A 485 -6.65 -41.01 3.51
N GLY A 486 -5.73 -41.96 3.25
CA GLY A 486 -5.83 -42.96 2.18
C GLY A 486 -5.71 -42.37 0.78
N ARG A 487 -5.24 -41.13 0.63
CA ARG A 487 -5.20 -40.41 -0.65
C ARG A 487 -3.78 -40.22 -1.16
N LYS A 488 -3.64 -40.17 -2.49
CA LYS A 488 -2.38 -39.89 -3.17
C LYS A 488 -1.84 -38.52 -2.80
N VAL A 489 -0.58 -38.50 -2.38
CA VAL A 489 0.15 -37.30 -1.99
C VAL A 489 1.16 -36.93 -3.05
N VAL A 490 1.13 -35.67 -3.49
CA VAL A 490 2.02 -35.11 -4.51
C VAL A 490 2.57 -33.75 -4.10
N ALA A 491 3.76 -33.41 -4.58
CA ALA A 491 4.35 -32.09 -4.47
C ALA A 491 3.98 -31.23 -5.69
N LYS A 492 3.66 -29.96 -5.48
CA LYS A 492 3.37 -28.99 -6.56
C LYS A 492 4.00 -27.64 -6.27
N ASP A 493 4.28 -26.89 -7.33
CA ASP A 493 4.70 -25.50 -7.21
C ASP A 493 3.47 -24.58 -7.08
N GLY A 494 3.55 -23.58 -6.19
CA GLY A 494 2.42 -22.71 -5.84
C GLY A 494 2.85 -21.26 -5.63
N ARG A 495 1.86 -20.36 -5.51
CA ARG A 495 2.08 -18.91 -5.31
C ARG A 495 3.02 -18.56 -4.14
N PHE A 496 3.15 -19.46 -3.17
CA PHE A 496 3.91 -19.26 -1.92
C PHE A 496 5.05 -20.28 -1.77
N GLY A 497 5.51 -20.87 -2.87
CA GLY A 497 6.52 -21.93 -2.90
C GLY A 497 5.93 -23.34 -2.99
N VAL A 498 6.84 -24.33 -2.99
CA VAL A 498 6.51 -25.75 -3.14
C VAL A 498 5.71 -26.25 -1.94
N TYR A 499 4.68 -27.04 -2.21
CA TYR A 499 3.82 -27.62 -1.17
C TYR A 499 3.46 -29.06 -1.49
N VAL A 500 3.21 -29.83 -0.43
CA VAL A 500 2.66 -31.19 -0.49
C VAL A 500 1.15 -31.11 -0.38
N THR A 501 0.45 -31.90 -1.18
CA THR A 501 -1.02 -31.97 -1.18
C THR A 501 -1.53 -33.40 -1.36
N ASP A 502 -2.59 -33.74 -0.64
CA ASP A 502 -3.39 -34.97 -0.84
C ASP A 502 -4.69 -34.71 -1.63
N GLY A 503 -4.80 -33.53 -2.24
CA GLY A 503 -6.00 -33.06 -2.95
C GLY A 503 -6.99 -32.26 -2.10
N GLU A 504 -6.95 -32.37 -0.77
CA GLU A 504 -7.82 -31.60 0.14
C GLU A 504 -7.02 -30.71 1.10
N THR A 505 -5.93 -31.24 1.64
CA THR A 505 -5.02 -30.54 2.56
C THR A 505 -3.76 -30.15 1.82
N ASN A 506 -3.37 -28.88 1.93
CA ASN A 506 -2.13 -28.36 1.35
C ASN A 506 -1.19 -27.93 2.49
N ALA A 507 -0.05 -28.60 2.60
CA ALA A 507 1.00 -28.27 3.56
C ALA A 507 2.21 -27.73 2.81
N SER A 508 2.59 -26.49 3.11
CA SER A 508 3.82 -25.90 2.59
C SER A 508 5.02 -26.72 3.05
N ILE A 509 5.96 -26.95 2.14
CA ILE A 509 7.25 -27.55 2.48
C ILE A 509 8.07 -26.47 3.20
N GLY A 510 8.74 -26.83 4.30
CA GLY A 510 9.52 -25.88 5.09
C GLY A 510 10.70 -25.31 4.29
N LYS A 511 11.16 -24.11 4.65
CA LYS A 511 12.26 -23.40 3.96
C LYS A 511 13.62 -24.12 3.92
N GLY A 512 13.76 -25.31 4.52
CA GLY A 512 14.97 -26.13 4.50
C GLY A 512 14.77 -27.54 3.91
N ASP A 513 13.56 -27.90 3.50
CA ASP A 513 13.26 -29.23 2.97
C ASP A 513 13.44 -29.21 1.43
N ARG A 514 14.40 -29.98 0.89
CA ARG A 514 14.59 -30.13 -0.57
C ARG A 514 13.60 -31.15 -1.12
N ILE A 515 12.86 -30.81 -2.17
CA ILE A 515 11.82 -31.67 -2.71
C ILE A 515 12.33 -33.05 -3.15
N GLU A 516 13.60 -33.14 -3.57
CA GLU A 516 14.29 -34.38 -3.97
C GLU A 516 14.68 -35.26 -2.78
N GLU A 517 14.72 -34.72 -1.57
CA GLU A 517 15.19 -35.41 -0.35
C GLU A 517 14.06 -35.68 0.66
N ILE A 518 12.88 -35.09 0.48
CA ILE A 518 11.71 -35.37 1.32
C ILE A 518 11.30 -36.82 1.19
N SER A 519 11.18 -37.50 2.34
CA SER A 519 10.63 -38.85 2.42
C SER A 519 9.10 -38.82 2.39
N PRO A 520 8.44 -39.90 1.94
CA PRO A 520 6.98 -40.04 2.01
C PRO A 520 6.42 -39.78 3.41
N GLU A 521 7.07 -40.28 4.45
CA GLU A 521 6.64 -40.15 5.84
C GLU A 521 6.62 -38.68 6.29
N ARG A 522 7.63 -37.90 5.89
CA ARG A 522 7.68 -36.46 6.16
C ARG A 522 6.60 -35.69 5.42
N ALA A 523 6.31 -36.07 4.17
CA ALA A 523 5.22 -35.50 3.39
C ALA A 523 3.84 -35.75 4.06
N PHE A 524 3.62 -36.94 4.60
CA PHE A 524 2.41 -37.27 5.36
C PHE A 524 2.33 -36.52 6.70
N GLU A 525 3.46 -36.40 7.41
CA GLU A 525 3.55 -35.65 8.66
C GLU A 525 3.17 -34.17 8.48
N LEU A 526 3.68 -33.53 7.43
CA LEU A 526 3.34 -32.13 7.11
C LEU A 526 1.85 -31.95 6.86
N LEU A 527 1.21 -32.90 6.16
CA LEU A 527 -0.23 -32.91 5.95
C LEU A 527 -1.00 -33.15 7.25
N ALA A 528 -0.55 -34.06 8.10
CA ALA A 528 -1.16 -34.32 9.41
C ALA A 528 -1.11 -33.09 10.32
N ILE A 529 0.06 -32.43 10.44
CA ILE A 529 0.23 -31.16 11.17
C ILE A 529 -0.75 -30.11 10.62
N ARG A 530 -0.89 -30.03 9.30
CA ARG A 530 -1.78 -29.05 8.68
C ARG A 530 -3.26 -29.36 8.93
N ARG A 531 -3.66 -30.63 9.00
CA ARG A 531 -5.02 -31.06 9.37
C ARG A 531 -5.33 -30.72 10.83
N GLU A 532 -4.37 -30.94 11.73
CA GLU A 532 -4.51 -30.60 13.16
C GLU A 532 -4.62 -29.09 13.39
N GLN A 533 -3.86 -28.28 12.63
CA GLN A 533 -3.97 -26.82 12.68
C GLN A 533 -5.31 -26.29 12.15
N GLY A 534 -6.05 -27.09 11.39
CA GLY A 534 -7.32 -26.72 10.76
C GLY A 534 -7.19 -25.65 9.67
N PRO A 535 -8.27 -25.35 8.94
CA PRO A 535 -8.28 -24.23 8.00
C PRO A 535 -7.98 -22.93 8.76
N SER A 536 -7.17 -22.04 8.16
CA SER A 536 -6.97 -20.71 8.72
C SER A 536 -8.34 -20.11 9.03
N LYS A 537 -8.54 -19.62 10.27
CA LYS A 537 -9.81 -19.04 10.69
C LYS A 537 -10.18 -17.92 9.71
N LYS A 538 -11.04 -18.23 8.73
CA LYS A 538 -11.76 -17.22 7.96
C LYS A 538 -12.50 -16.37 8.99
N ARG A 539 -12.26 -15.07 8.98
CA ARG A 539 -13.18 -14.12 9.65
C ARG A 539 -14.60 -14.49 9.22
N PRO A 540 -15.55 -14.65 10.16
CA PRO A 540 -16.91 -14.97 9.78
C PRO A 540 -17.43 -13.84 8.88
N ALA A 541 -17.97 -14.22 7.72
CA ALA A 541 -18.81 -13.33 6.95
C ALA A 541 -19.92 -12.83 7.89
N LYS A 542 -20.08 -11.51 7.97
CA LYS A 542 -21.10 -10.87 8.80
C LYS A 542 -22.47 -11.31 8.27
N LYS A 543 -23.06 -12.34 8.88
CA LYS A 543 -24.47 -12.70 8.67
C LYS A 543 -25.28 -11.44 8.97
N SER A 544 -26.06 -10.99 7.99
CA SER A 544 -27.13 -10.05 8.22
C SER A 544 -28.08 -10.70 9.23
N THR A 545 -28.20 -10.11 10.41
CA THR A 545 -29.28 -10.47 11.33
C THR A 545 -30.58 -10.06 10.65
N ALA A 546 -31.37 -11.07 10.26
CA ALA A 546 -32.76 -10.89 9.91
C ALA A 546 -33.44 -10.05 11.00
N LYS A 547 -34.07 -8.96 10.57
CA LYS A 547 -34.76 -7.97 11.39
C LYS A 547 -35.90 -8.69 12.12
N LYS A 548 -35.72 -9.00 13.41
CA LYS A 548 -36.82 -9.44 14.27
C LYS A 548 -37.76 -8.25 14.41
N THR A 549 -38.94 -8.34 13.82
CA THR A 549 -40.00 -7.34 13.94
C THR A 549 -40.33 -7.15 15.42
N ALA A 550 -40.00 -5.97 15.96
CA ALA A 550 -40.50 -5.54 17.26
C ALA A 550 -42.00 -5.25 17.12
N ALA A 551 -42.80 -5.97 17.89
CA ALA A 551 -44.23 -5.79 17.99
C ALA A 551 -44.58 -4.37 18.47
N LYS A 552 -45.55 -3.77 17.78
CA LYS A 552 -46.16 -2.47 18.05
C LYS A 552 -46.79 -2.51 19.45
N LYS A 553 -46.18 -1.86 20.45
CA LYS A 553 -46.83 -1.60 21.75
C LYS A 553 -47.80 -0.44 21.57
N THR A 554 -49.08 -0.77 21.68
CA THR A 554 -50.22 0.13 21.78
C THR A 554 -50.14 0.96 23.07
N ALA A 555 -50.32 2.27 22.96
CA ALA A 555 -50.48 3.17 24.10
C ALA A 555 -51.86 2.91 24.74
N ALA A 556 -51.85 2.44 26.00
CA ALA A 556 -53.06 2.27 26.80
C ALA A 556 -53.41 3.57 27.55
N LYS A 557 -54.70 3.92 27.48
CA LYS A 557 -55.36 5.04 28.15
C LYS A 557 -55.10 5.08 29.66
N LYS A 558 -54.76 6.26 30.18
CA LYS A 558 -54.84 6.60 31.61
C LYS A 558 -56.31 6.55 32.08
N SER A 559 -56.60 5.71 33.06
CA SER A 559 -57.80 5.76 33.88
C SER A 559 -57.56 6.62 35.14
N THR A 560 -58.55 7.44 35.46
CA THR A 560 -58.60 8.33 36.62
C THR A 560 -59.00 7.55 37.88
N ALA A 561 -58.22 7.69 38.96
CA ALA A 561 -58.58 7.20 40.29
C ALA A 561 -58.97 8.38 41.20
N LYS A 562 -60.13 8.22 41.84
CA LYS A 562 -60.88 9.16 42.68
C LYS A 562 -60.50 8.95 44.15
N LYS A 563 -60.21 10.02 44.90
CA LYS A 563 -60.22 10.04 46.38
C LYS A 563 -60.45 11.48 46.84
N ALA A 564 -61.69 11.82 47.21
CA ALA A 564 -62.26 11.86 48.57
C ALA A 564 -61.79 13.06 49.40
N ALA A 565 -62.75 13.94 49.70
CA ALA A 565 -62.60 15.20 50.42
C ALA A 565 -62.46 15.02 51.95
N PRO A 566 -61.85 15.98 52.66
CA PRO A 566 -62.10 16.20 54.08
C PRO A 566 -63.13 17.32 54.31
N LYS A 567 -63.94 17.12 55.35
CA LYS A 567 -64.95 18.03 55.89
C LYS A 567 -64.33 19.24 56.59
N ALA A 568 -65.15 20.28 56.66
CA ALA A 568 -64.99 21.54 57.38
C ALA A 568 -64.63 21.39 58.87
N THR A 569 -63.77 22.29 59.34
CA THR A 569 -64.07 23.36 60.30
C THR A 569 -63.03 24.45 60.16
#